data_AF-A0A9P8DTL1-F1
#
_entry.id   AF-A0A9P8DTL1-F1
#
_cell.length_a   1.000
_cell.length_b   1.000
_cell.length_c   1.000
_cell.angle_alpha   90.00
_cell.angle_beta   90.00
_cell.angle_gamma   90.00
#
_symmetry.space_group_name_H-M   'P 1'
#
loop_
_entity.id
_entity.type
_entity.pdbx_description
1 polymer ?
#
loop_
_entity_poly.entity_id
_entity_poly.type
_entity_poly.pdbx_seq_one_letter_code
_entity_poly.pdbx_strand_id
1 'polypeptide(L)'
;MEVVAFRDIEPGEEIYINYAHSAMPSTERHQYLESDYGFNCRCFLCTSPELERATSDRHRRELEALHVDIDMALRQRRWTDAAKHASEAVLKLSEAEILAPGILDYSLTPLYLEHYEELARIYHKVGDVSMAKSYGDKAFQAMLHLRGTDSYDAHKLSRFLKMIRQGMQ
;
A
#
# COMPACT_ATOMS: atom_id res chain seq x y z
N MET A 1 19.54 6.84 -4.54
CA MET A 1 18.41 6.01 -4.99
C MET A 1 18.66 4.61 -4.46
N GLU A 2 17.66 4.00 -3.84
CA GLU A 2 17.73 2.65 -3.26
C GLU A 2 16.67 1.78 -3.94
N VAL A 3 17.00 0.50 -4.19
CA VAL A 3 16.09 -0.49 -4.75
C VAL A 3 16.01 -1.66 -3.78
N VAL A 4 14.79 -2.03 -3.40
CA VAL A 4 14.51 -3.04 -2.37
C VAL A 4 13.58 -4.09 -2.93
N ALA A 5 13.84 -5.36 -2.59
CA ALA A 5 13.01 -6.48 -3.02
C ALA A 5 11.80 -6.63 -2.08
N PHE A 6 10.63 -6.88 -2.65
CA PHE A 6 9.38 -7.13 -1.90
C PHE A 6 9.03 -8.61 -1.77
N ARG A 7 9.88 -9.47 -2.33
CA ARG A 7 9.76 -10.91 -2.36
C ARG A 7 11.15 -11.51 -2.56
N ASP A 8 11.26 -12.80 -2.34
CA ASP A 8 12.44 -13.56 -2.73
C ASP A 8 12.61 -13.54 -4.27
N ILE A 9 13.86 -13.48 -4.72
CA ILE A 9 14.24 -13.43 -6.14
C ILE A 9 15.29 -14.52 -6.37
N GLU A 10 14.97 -15.47 -7.25
CA GLU A 10 15.86 -16.60 -7.53
C GLU A 10 16.96 -16.23 -8.54
N PRO A 11 18.14 -16.89 -8.53
CA PRO A 11 19.19 -16.64 -9.52
C PRO A 11 18.70 -16.81 -10.96
N GLY A 12 18.89 -15.76 -11.78
CA GLY A 12 18.46 -15.73 -13.17
C GLY A 12 17.02 -15.24 -13.39
N GLU A 13 16.29 -14.94 -12.32
CA GLU A 13 14.99 -14.28 -12.42
C GLU A 13 15.14 -12.81 -12.83
N GLU A 14 14.26 -12.33 -13.71
CA GLU A 14 14.23 -10.94 -14.12
C GLU A 14 13.67 -10.05 -12.99
N ILE A 15 14.33 -8.91 -12.76
CA ILE A 15 13.93 -7.94 -11.75
C ILE A 15 13.04 -6.90 -12.43
N TYR A 16 11.82 -6.75 -11.91
CA TYR A 16 10.85 -5.77 -12.40
C TYR A 16 10.54 -4.73 -11.32
N ILE A 17 10.23 -3.51 -11.76
CA ILE A 17 9.62 -2.46 -10.94
C ILE A 17 8.37 -1.92 -11.63
N ASN A 18 7.42 -1.40 -10.86
CA ASN A 18 6.18 -0.85 -11.40
C ASN A 18 6.38 0.60 -11.88
N TYR A 19 6.18 0.86 -13.17
CA TYR A 19 6.22 2.22 -13.74
C TYR A 19 4.86 2.93 -13.69
N ALA A 20 3.77 2.20 -13.58
CA ALA A 20 2.42 2.76 -13.53
C ALA A 20 2.01 3.08 -12.09
N HIS A 21 1.00 3.92 -11.92
CA HIS A 21 0.35 4.10 -10.62
C HIS A 21 -0.27 2.78 -10.15
N SER A 22 0.00 2.34 -8.92
CA SER A 22 -0.39 1.00 -8.45
C SER A 22 -1.91 0.80 -8.38
N ALA A 23 -2.74 1.84 -8.29
CA ALA A 23 -4.19 1.71 -8.33
C ALA A 23 -4.78 1.88 -9.74
N MET A 24 -3.95 1.96 -10.80
CA MET A 24 -4.44 2.15 -12.16
C MET A 24 -5.08 0.86 -12.72
N PRO A 25 -6.32 0.89 -13.24
CA PRO A 25 -6.96 -0.28 -13.86
C PRO A 25 -6.30 -0.64 -15.20
N SER A 26 -6.62 -1.82 -15.74
CA SER A 26 -5.90 -2.44 -16.85
C SER A 26 -5.85 -1.62 -18.14
N THR A 27 -6.97 -1.04 -18.56
CA THR A 27 -7.06 -0.22 -19.77
C THR A 27 -6.23 1.04 -19.64
N GLU A 28 -6.41 1.78 -18.55
CA GLU A 28 -5.70 3.02 -18.24
C GLU A 28 -4.19 2.76 -18.11
N ARG A 29 -3.82 1.63 -17.51
CA ARG A 29 -2.43 1.18 -17.39
C ARG A 29 -1.78 0.87 -18.73
N HIS A 30 -2.48 0.19 -19.64
CA HIS A 30 -1.96 -0.04 -20.99
C HIS A 30 -1.80 1.26 -21.76
N GLN A 31 -2.80 2.15 -21.70
CA GLN A 31 -2.72 3.46 -22.34
C GLN A 31 -1.52 4.26 -21.84
N TYR A 32 -1.32 4.33 -20.52
CA TYR A 32 -0.20 5.02 -19.90
C TYR A 32 1.17 4.42 -20.31
N LEU A 33 1.30 3.09 -20.25
CA LEU A 33 2.57 2.43 -20.60
C LEU A 33 2.89 2.53 -22.09
N GLU A 34 1.86 2.51 -22.95
CA GLU A 34 2.04 2.70 -24.39
C GLU A 34 2.40 4.15 -24.72
N SER A 35 1.74 5.15 -24.11
CA SER A 35 2.00 6.56 -24.39
C SER A 35 3.37 7.03 -23.90
N ASP A 36 3.75 6.62 -22.69
CA ASP A 36 4.91 7.19 -21.99
C ASP A 36 6.16 6.33 -22.17
N TYR A 37 6.00 5.02 -22.39
CA TYR A 37 7.11 4.05 -22.48
C TYR A 37 7.11 3.23 -23.77
N GLY A 38 6.07 3.33 -24.61
CA GLY A 38 6.04 2.68 -25.92
C GLY A 38 5.86 1.16 -25.90
N PHE A 39 5.29 0.57 -24.84
CA PHE A 39 5.05 -0.87 -24.78
C PHE A 39 3.69 -1.25 -24.19
N ASN A 40 3.22 -2.44 -24.59
CA ASN A 40 2.02 -3.07 -24.04
C ASN A 40 2.42 -4.14 -23.00
N CYS A 41 2.00 -3.95 -21.75
CA CYS A 41 2.34 -4.85 -20.65
C CYS A 41 1.74 -6.25 -20.85
N ARG A 42 2.53 -7.28 -20.53
CA ARG A 42 2.13 -8.70 -20.61
C ARG A 42 2.36 -9.43 -19.28
N CYS A 43 2.33 -8.70 -18.16
CA CYS A 43 2.42 -9.33 -16.85
C CYS A 43 1.22 -10.24 -16.61
N PHE A 44 1.32 -11.12 -15.60
CA PHE A 44 0.28 -12.07 -15.24
C PHE A 44 -1.10 -11.40 -15.20
N LEU A 45 -1.24 -10.30 -14.43
CA LEU A 45 -2.50 -9.56 -14.29
C LEU A 45 -3.06 -9.06 -15.63
N CYS A 46 -2.22 -8.51 -16.51
CA CYS A 46 -2.67 -8.02 -17.82
C CYS A 46 -3.13 -9.15 -18.74
N THR A 47 -2.61 -10.36 -18.52
CA THR A 47 -2.95 -11.56 -19.31
C THR A 47 -3.98 -12.49 -18.66
N SER A 48 -4.40 -12.22 -17.41
CA SER A 48 -5.38 -13.02 -16.68
C SER A 48 -6.73 -13.11 -17.40
N PRO A 49 -7.58 -14.11 -17.08
CA PRO A 49 -8.96 -14.18 -17.54
C PRO A 49 -9.76 -12.88 -17.31
N GLU A 50 -10.72 -12.60 -18.18
CA GLU A 50 -11.51 -11.36 -18.14
C GLU A 50 -12.17 -11.10 -16.78
N LEU A 51 -12.72 -12.14 -16.15
CA LEU A 51 -13.37 -12.02 -14.84
C LEU A 51 -12.40 -11.62 -13.72
N GLU A 52 -11.18 -12.17 -13.74
CA GLU A 52 -10.13 -11.85 -12.77
C GLU A 52 -9.63 -10.42 -12.99
N ARG A 53 -9.37 -10.04 -14.25
CA ARG A 53 -8.98 -8.66 -14.59
C ARG A 53 -10.05 -7.65 -14.20
N ALA A 54 -11.33 -7.94 -14.49
CA ALA A 54 -12.45 -7.07 -14.16
C ALA A 54 -12.61 -6.92 -12.63
N THR A 55 -12.30 -7.97 -11.86
CA THR A 55 -12.28 -7.92 -10.40
C THR A 55 -11.16 -7.02 -9.89
N SER A 56 -9.94 -7.20 -10.38
CA SER A 56 -8.82 -6.32 -10.06
C SER A 56 -9.12 -4.86 -10.45
N ASP A 57 -9.66 -4.63 -11.64
CA ASP A 57 -10.00 -3.29 -12.11
C ASP A 57 -11.07 -2.61 -11.25
N ARG A 58 -11.99 -3.38 -10.66
CA ARG A 58 -12.95 -2.85 -9.68
C ARG A 58 -12.24 -2.47 -8.38
N HIS A 59 -11.42 -3.35 -7.84
CA HIS A 59 -10.68 -3.10 -6.60
C HIS A 59 -9.74 -1.89 -6.74
N ARG A 60 -9.04 -1.79 -7.88
CA ARG A 60 -8.15 -0.67 -8.21
C ARG A 60 -8.88 0.68 -8.27
N ARG A 61 -10.06 0.74 -8.88
CA ARG A 61 -10.92 1.95 -8.85
C ARG A 61 -11.37 2.31 -7.45
N GLU A 62 -11.74 1.31 -6.65
CA GLU A 62 -12.14 1.53 -5.27
C GLU A 62 -10.98 2.01 -4.40
N LEU A 63 -9.78 1.44 -4.55
CA LEU A 63 -8.55 1.92 -3.91
C LEU A 63 -8.27 3.38 -4.25
N GLU A 64 -8.39 3.76 -5.53
CA GLU A 64 -8.17 5.14 -5.95
C GLU A 64 -9.18 6.11 -5.32
N ALA A 65 -10.46 5.74 -5.29
CA ALA A 65 -11.50 6.54 -4.63
C ALA A 65 -11.25 6.68 -3.12
N LEU A 66 -10.91 5.58 -2.44
CA LEU A 66 -10.62 5.57 -1.00
C LEU A 66 -9.41 6.45 -0.67
N HIS A 67 -8.34 6.40 -1.48
CA HIS A 67 -7.20 7.29 -1.26
C HIS A 67 -7.58 8.75 -1.37
N VAL A 68 -8.40 9.14 -2.37
CA VAL A 68 -8.85 10.52 -2.51
C VAL A 68 -9.63 10.98 -1.27
N ASP A 69 -10.51 10.13 -0.74
CA ASP A 69 -11.31 10.44 0.45
C ASP A 69 -10.43 10.58 1.70
N ILE A 70 -9.47 9.67 1.89
CA ILE A 70 -8.51 9.72 3.00
C ILE A 70 -7.65 10.97 2.89
N ASP A 71 -7.04 11.22 1.74
CA ASP A 71 -6.21 12.40 1.48
C ASP A 71 -6.96 13.70 1.80
N MET A 72 -8.22 13.79 1.37
CA MET A 72 -9.08 14.93 1.66
C MET A 72 -9.34 15.08 3.16
N ALA A 73 -9.66 13.99 3.86
CA ALA A 73 -9.89 14.00 5.30
C ALA A 73 -8.63 14.41 6.08
N LEU A 74 -7.47 13.85 5.72
CA LEU A 74 -6.18 14.15 6.33
C LEU A 74 -5.78 15.62 6.13
N ARG A 75 -5.93 16.16 4.92
CA ARG A 75 -5.66 17.59 4.62
C ARG A 75 -6.54 18.53 5.45
N GLN A 76 -7.79 18.13 5.70
CA GLN A 76 -8.72 18.89 6.54
C GLN A 76 -8.54 18.63 8.05
N ARG A 77 -7.55 17.80 8.44
CA ARG A 77 -7.33 17.33 9.82
C ARG A 77 -8.57 16.70 10.45
N ARG A 78 -9.39 16.06 9.62
CA ARG A 78 -10.62 15.37 10.00
C ARG A 78 -10.30 13.91 10.25
N TRP A 79 -9.86 13.61 11.47
CA TRP A 79 -9.66 12.25 11.97
C TRP A 79 -11.02 11.66 12.36
N THR A 80 -11.85 11.36 11.36
CA THR A 80 -13.21 10.86 11.56
C THR A 80 -13.24 9.34 11.52
N ASP A 81 -14.33 8.74 12.03
CA ASP A 81 -14.61 7.34 11.79
C ASP A 81 -14.63 7.03 10.29
N ALA A 82 -15.09 7.93 9.42
CA ALA A 82 -15.07 7.72 7.98
C ALA A 82 -13.64 7.55 7.44
N ALA A 83 -12.69 8.41 7.84
CA ALA A 83 -11.29 8.30 7.43
C ALA A 83 -10.65 6.98 7.92
N LYS A 84 -10.99 6.58 9.17
CA LYS A 84 -10.57 5.30 9.73
C LYS A 84 -11.10 4.11 8.91
N HIS A 85 -12.41 4.04 8.67
CA HIS A 85 -13.00 2.95 7.89
C HIS A 85 -12.50 2.91 6.45
N ALA A 86 -12.28 4.07 5.82
CA ALA A 86 -11.70 4.14 4.48
C ALA A 86 -10.27 3.57 4.46
N SER A 87 -9.47 3.91 5.47
CA SER A 87 -8.10 3.38 5.60
C SER A 87 -8.08 1.87 5.84
N GLU A 88 -9.00 1.36 6.67
CA GLU A 88 -9.17 -0.08 6.86
C GLU A 88 -9.59 -0.80 5.57
N ALA A 89 -10.44 -0.16 4.76
CA ALA A 89 -10.84 -0.69 3.46
C ALA A 89 -9.66 -0.75 2.48
N VAL A 90 -8.81 0.28 2.43
CA VAL A 90 -7.57 0.27 1.61
C VAL A 90 -6.69 -0.92 1.97
N LEU A 91 -6.44 -1.15 3.27
CA LEU A 91 -5.62 -2.25 3.72
C LEU A 91 -6.21 -3.61 3.29
N LYS A 92 -7.50 -3.82 3.56
CA LYS A 92 -8.20 -5.07 3.23
C LYS A 92 -8.23 -5.34 1.73
N LEU A 93 -8.45 -4.31 0.94
CA LEU A 93 -8.56 -4.43 -0.52
C LEU A 93 -7.20 -4.66 -1.16
N SER A 94 -6.16 -3.98 -0.67
CA SER A 94 -4.77 -4.22 -1.11
C SER A 94 -4.32 -5.64 -0.76
N GLU A 95 -4.66 -6.13 0.44
CA GLU A 95 -4.39 -7.51 0.84
C GLU A 95 -5.09 -8.53 -0.07
N ALA A 96 -6.36 -8.30 -0.39
CA ALA A 96 -7.13 -9.16 -1.28
C ALA A 96 -6.52 -9.22 -2.70
N GLU A 97 -5.98 -8.12 -3.20
CA GLU A 97 -5.29 -8.07 -4.50
C GLU A 97 -3.94 -8.82 -4.46
N ILE A 98 -3.13 -8.59 -3.42
CA ILE A 98 -1.79 -9.19 -3.30
C ILE A 98 -1.86 -10.70 -3.04
N LEU A 99 -2.85 -11.15 -2.26
CA LEU A 99 -3.01 -12.54 -1.85
C LEU A 99 -4.00 -13.33 -2.71
N ALA A 100 -4.58 -12.72 -3.75
CA ALA A 100 -5.50 -13.42 -4.64
C ALA A 100 -4.81 -14.63 -5.30
N PRO A 101 -5.35 -15.85 -5.17
CA PRO A 101 -4.77 -17.03 -5.78
C PRO A 101 -4.59 -16.86 -7.28
N GLY A 102 -3.38 -17.11 -7.77
CA GLY A 102 -3.02 -16.96 -9.17
C GLY A 102 -2.49 -15.58 -9.53
N ILE A 103 -2.92 -14.49 -8.87
CA ILE A 103 -2.45 -13.14 -9.18
C ILE A 103 -1.11 -12.89 -8.50
N LEU A 104 -0.01 -12.97 -9.28
CA LEU A 104 1.33 -12.64 -8.80
C LEU A 104 1.62 -11.13 -8.95
N ASP A 105 0.74 -10.28 -8.45
CA ASP A 105 0.89 -8.82 -8.56
C ASP A 105 1.31 -8.18 -7.23
N TYR A 106 2.60 -7.92 -7.11
CA TYR A 106 3.20 -7.22 -5.96
C TYR A 106 3.21 -5.69 -6.14
N SER A 107 2.57 -5.14 -7.18
CA SER A 107 2.56 -3.69 -7.43
C SER A 107 1.88 -2.90 -6.31
N LEU A 108 0.98 -3.52 -5.55
CA LEU A 108 0.31 -2.95 -4.38
C LEU A 108 1.06 -3.19 -3.07
N THR A 109 2.14 -3.96 -3.05
CA THR A 109 2.88 -4.26 -1.81
C THR A 109 3.37 -3.01 -1.08
N PRO A 110 3.95 -1.99 -1.76
CA PRO A 110 4.30 -0.73 -1.08
C PRO A 110 3.08 -0.07 -0.44
N LEU A 111 1.97 -0.01 -1.16
CA LEU A 111 0.73 0.59 -0.66
C LEU A 111 0.24 -0.15 0.59
N TYR A 112 0.12 -1.47 0.53
CA TYR A 112 -0.33 -2.30 1.65
C TYR A 112 0.55 -2.10 2.91
N LEU A 113 1.86 -2.05 2.73
CA LEU A 113 2.81 -1.97 3.84
C LEU A 113 2.94 -0.57 4.43
N GLU A 114 2.96 0.47 3.59
CA GLU A 114 3.03 1.87 4.02
C GLU A 114 1.74 2.33 4.71
N HIS A 115 0.59 1.75 4.33
CA HIS A 115 -0.71 2.12 4.89
C HIS A 115 -0.85 1.76 6.39
N TYR A 116 -0.05 0.83 6.91
CA TYR A 116 -0.03 0.53 8.34
C TYR A 116 0.38 1.74 9.19
N GLU A 117 1.33 2.55 8.73
CA GLU A 117 1.75 3.75 9.47
C GLU A 117 0.62 4.78 9.51
N GLU A 118 -0.10 4.95 8.41
CA GLU A 118 -1.23 5.87 8.31
C GLU A 118 -2.35 5.47 9.27
N LEU A 119 -2.74 4.19 9.28
CA LEU A 119 -3.70 3.65 10.24
C LEU A 119 -3.24 3.90 11.68
N ALA A 120 -1.98 3.65 12.01
CA ALA A 120 -1.45 3.89 13.34
C ALA A 120 -1.61 5.37 13.78
N ARG A 121 -1.38 6.30 12.86
CA ARG A 121 -1.54 7.75 13.10
C ARG A 121 -3.01 8.15 13.25
N ILE A 122 -3.90 7.63 12.39
CA ILE A 122 -5.34 7.89 12.48
C ILE A 122 -5.87 7.37 13.82
N TYR A 123 -5.55 6.13 14.18
CA TYR A 123 -5.96 5.50 15.44
C TYR A 123 -5.46 6.28 16.66
N HIS A 124 -4.22 6.78 16.62
CA HIS A 124 -3.70 7.65 17.67
C HIS A 124 -4.50 8.94 17.80
N LYS A 125 -4.86 9.58 16.67
CA LYS A 125 -5.60 10.85 16.66
C LYS A 125 -7.06 10.73 17.08
N VAL A 126 -7.70 9.59 16.84
CA VAL A 126 -9.06 9.32 17.35
C VAL A 126 -9.08 8.81 18.80
N GLY A 127 -7.91 8.65 19.43
CA GLY A 127 -7.77 8.29 20.85
C GLY A 127 -7.75 6.79 21.13
N ASP A 128 -7.80 5.93 20.12
CA ASP A 128 -7.67 4.48 20.28
C ASP A 128 -6.19 4.08 20.20
N VAL A 129 -5.52 4.28 21.33
CA VAL A 129 -4.09 4.01 21.53
C VAL A 129 -3.76 2.52 21.37
N SER A 130 -4.72 1.62 21.63
CA SER A 130 -4.50 0.18 21.51
C SER A 130 -4.27 -0.20 20.04
N MET A 131 -5.19 0.21 19.17
CA MET A 131 -5.07 -0.02 17.73
C MET A 131 -3.92 0.77 17.11
N ALA A 132 -3.64 1.99 17.62
CA ALA A 132 -2.48 2.77 17.18
C ALA A 132 -1.17 2.01 17.39
N LYS A 133 -1.02 1.34 18.55
CA LYS A 133 0.14 0.49 18.84
C LYS A 133 0.17 -0.74 17.94
N SER A 134 -0.95 -1.44 17.79
CA SER A 134 -1.07 -2.63 16.95
C SER A 134 -0.65 -2.36 15.50
N TYR A 135 -1.21 -1.32 14.89
CA TYR A 135 -0.85 -0.93 13.52
C TYR A 135 0.55 -0.33 13.43
N GLY A 136 1.00 0.40 14.45
CA GLY A 136 2.37 0.90 14.48
C GLY A 136 3.41 -0.23 14.53
N ASP A 137 3.13 -1.31 15.26
CA ASP A 137 4.01 -2.49 15.32
C ASP A 137 4.05 -3.20 13.96
N LYS A 138 2.90 -3.36 13.29
CA LYS A 138 2.85 -3.89 11.91
C LYS A 138 3.62 -3.02 10.93
N ALA A 139 3.43 -1.70 11.00
CA ALA A 139 4.16 -0.74 10.19
C ALA A 139 5.67 -0.86 10.41
N PHE A 140 6.11 -1.03 11.66
CA PHE A 140 7.52 -1.14 12.00
C PHE A 140 8.12 -2.43 11.45
N GLN A 141 7.43 -3.57 11.59
CA GLN A 141 7.87 -4.83 10.99
C GLN A 141 7.94 -4.73 9.46
N ALA A 142 6.93 -4.13 8.83
CA ALA A 142 6.92 -3.87 7.39
C ALA A 142 8.12 -3.01 6.98
N MET A 143 8.39 -1.93 7.71
CA MET A 143 9.51 -1.02 7.42
C MET A 143 10.88 -1.71 7.56
N LEU A 144 11.05 -2.53 8.59
CA LEU A 144 12.28 -3.32 8.78
C LEU A 144 12.50 -4.29 7.62
N HIS A 145 11.43 -4.94 7.15
CA HIS A 145 11.50 -5.86 6.01
C HIS A 145 11.84 -5.11 4.70
N LEU A 146 11.22 -3.95 4.48
CA LEU A 146 11.35 -3.21 3.23
C LEU A 146 12.61 -2.35 3.12
N ARG A 147 13.01 -1.69 4.20
CA ARG A 147 14.02 -0.62 4.19
C ARG A 147 15.20 -0.91 5.14
N GLY A 148 15.15 -1.99 5.90
CA GLY A 148 16.15 -2.33 6.90
C GLY A 148 16.08 -1.47 8.17
N THR A 149 16.84 -1.89 9.18
CA THR A 149 16.87 -1.29 10.53
C THR A 149 17.41 0.12 10.56
N ASP A 150 18.32 0.44 9.65
CA ASP A 150 19.08 1.69 9.67
C ASP A 150 18.44 2.80 8.82
N SER A 151 17.29 2.51 8.20
CA SER A 151 16.56 3.47 7.40
C SER A 151 16.06 4.65 8.24
N TYR A 152 16.04 5.83 7.63
CA TYR A 152 15.46 7.03 8.22
C TYR A 152 14.00 6.80 8.64
N ASP A 153 13.23 6.09 7.82
CA ASP A 153 11.82 5.78 8.07
C ASP A 153 11.63 4.83 9.26
N ALA A 154 12.47 3.79 9.39
CA ALA A 154 12.45 2.92 10.57
C ALA A 154 12.75 3.71 11.86
N HIS A 155 13.72 4.63 11.84
CA HIS A 155 13.99 5.49 12.99
C HIS A 155 12.83 6.43 13.32
N LYS A 156 12.23 7.07 12.32
CA LYS A 156 11.07 7.96 12.51
C LYS A 156 9.89 7.22 13.11
N LEU A 157 9.58 6.03 12.59
CA LEU A 157 8.50 5.19 13.07
C LEU A 157 8.77 4.65 14.48
N SER A 158 10.02 4.28 14.79
CA SER A 158 10.43 3.90 16.15
C SER A 158 10.20 5.02 17.16
N ARG A 159 10.48 6.28 16.80
CA ARG A 159 10.21 7.45 17.67
C ARG A 159 8.71 7.65 17.89
N PHE A 160 7.91 7.54 16.83
CA PHE A 160 6.45 7.58 16.93
C PHE A 160 5.91 6.48 17.87
N LEU A 161 6.38 5.24 17.71
CA LEU A 161 6.00 4.12 18.56
C LEU A 161 6.37 4.35 20.04
N LYS A 162 7.57 4.88 20.31
CA LYS A 162 7.98 5.25 21.69
C LYS A 162 7.04 6.29 22.29
N MET A 163 6.68 7.32 21.51
CA MET A 163 5.77 8.39 21.94
C MET A 163 4.39 7.86 22.33
N ILE A 164 3.74 7.07 21.47
CA ILE A 164 2.40 6.52 21.76
C ILE A 164 2.42 5.49 22.90
N ARG A 165 3.53 4.77 23.08
CA ARG A 165 3.71 3.82 24.20
C ARG A 165 3.84 4.52 25.55
N GLN A 166 4.38 5.74 25.56
CA GLN A 166 4.48 6.59 26.74
C GLN A 166 3.19 7.40 27.02
N GLY A 167 2.14 7.22 26.21
CA GLY A 167 0.85 7.90 26.40
C GLY A 167 0.85 9.37 26.02
N MET A 168 1.83 9.82 25.23
CA MET A 168 1.90 11.20 24.73
C MET A 168 1.01 11.37 23.49
N GLN A 169 0.29 12.50 23.39
CA GLN A 169 -0.64 12.84 22.30
C GLN A 169 -0.02 13.66 21.16
#